data_AF-A0A6S7C053-F1
#
_entry.id   AF-A0A6S7C053-F1
#
_cell.length_a   1.000
_cell.length_b   1.000
_cell.length_c   1.000
_cell.angle_alpha   90.00
_cell.angle_beta   90.00
_cell.angle_gamma   90.00
#
_symmetry.space_group_name_H-M   'P 1'
#
loop_
_entity.id
_entity.type
_entity.pdbx_description
1 polymer ?
#
loop_
_entity_poly.entity_id
_entity_poly.type
_entity_poly.pdbx_seq_one_letter_code
_entity_poly.pdbx_strand_id
1 'polypeptide(L)'
;MLSKKIGFAVFPGIQAMNMAVITAFEVANIVLGEDAYDVMLVSEEGGSVRSSVGFCVNTEPFGDTIFDTVIIGSGMRPKPATPRPLEFARRLIMEWMSRVTLCGTLWSITGEQAVNRSIRPYSN
;
A
#
# COMPACT_ATOMS: atom_id res chain seq x y z
N MET A 1 -2.87 -11.81 -22.50
CA MET A 1 -3.16 -12.33 -21.15
C MET A 1 -4.08 -11.35 -20.44
N LEU A 2 -4.79 -11.70 -19.35
CA LEU A 2 -5.50 -10.69 -18.56
C LEU A 2 -4.46 -9.96 -17.67
N SER A 3 -4.40 -8.62 -17.73
CA SER A 3 -3.46 -7.83 -16.93
C SER A 3 -3.71 -7.99 -15.43
N LYS A 4 -2.64 -8.06 -14.63
CA LYS A 4 -2.68 -8.15 -13.17
C LYS A 4 -2.92 -6.78 -12.56
N LYS A 5 -4.03 -6.63 -11.84
CA LYS A 5 -4.40 -5.36 -11.21
C LYS A 5 -3.71 -5.17 -9.88
N ILE A 6 -2.94 -4.10 -9.76
CA ILE A 6 -2.18 -3.74 -8.55
C ILE A 6 -2.78 -2.47 -7.96
N GLY A 7 -3.34 -2.57 -6.77
CA GLY A 7 -3.85 -1.42 -6.01
C GLY A 7 -2.73 -0.83 -5.16
N PHE A 8 -2.34 0.41 -5.41
CA PHE A 8 -1.36 1.13 -4.61
C PHE A 8 -2.06 2.12 -3.68
N ALA A 9 -2.25 1.72 -2.42
CA ALA A 9 -2.94 2.50 -1.41
C ALA A 9 -2.07 3.67 -0.93
N VAL A 10 -2.58 4.88 -1.12
CA VAL A 10 -1.92 6.13 -0.69
C VAL A 10 -2.77 6.88 0.32
N PHE A 11 -2.09 7.68 1.14
CA PHE A 11 -2.69 8.53 2.15
C PHE A 11 -1.92 9.86 2.28
N PRO A 12 -2.52 10.89 2.88
CA PRO A 12 -1.85 12.18 3.07
C PRO A 12 -0.51 12.02 3.82
N GLY A 13 0.55 12.61 3.27
CA GLY A 13 1.91 12.50 3.82
C GLY A 13 2.68 11.25 3.41
N ILE A 14 2.19 10.51 2.40
CA ILE A 14 2.91 9.41 1.76
C ILE A 14 4.32 9.83 1.33
N GLN A 15 5.31 8.99 1.61
CA GLN A 15 6.70 9.25 1.22
C GLN A 15 6.86 9.18 -0.31
N ALA A 16 7.60 10.14 -0.89
CA ALA A 16 7.84 10.18 -2.34
C ALA A 16 8.49 8.89 -2.88
N MET A 17 9.40 8.29 -2.10
CA MET A 17 10.09 7.05 -2.45
C MET A 17 9.15 5.88 -2.72
N ASN A 18 7.94 5.88 -2.15
CA ASN A 18 6.96 4.84 -2.39
C ASN A 18 6.51 4.78 -3.86
N MET A 19 6.63 5.88 -4.62
CA MET A 19 6.34 5.89 -6.05
C MET A 19 7.36 5.07 -6.86
N ALA A 20 8.58 4.88 -6.35
CA ALA A 20 9.58 4.02 -7.00
C ALA A 20 9.16 2.54 -7.06
N VAL A 21 8.19 2.11 -6.25
CA VAL A 21 7.62 0.76 -6.37
C VAL A 21 6.83 0.62 -7.68
N ILE A 22 6.16 1.69 -8.12
CA ILE A 22 5.34 1.70 -9.35
C ILE A 22 6.24 1.45 -10.57
N THR A 23 7.43 2.04 -10.59
CA THR A 23 8.36 1.91 -11.72
C THR A 23 8.84 0.47 -11.93
N ALA A 24 8.82 -0.38 -10.90
CA ALA A 24 9.14 -1.80 -11.07
C ALA A 24 8.13 -2.53 -11.96
N PHE A 25 6.84 -2.20 -11.84
CA PHE A 25 5.79 -2.76 -12.69
C PHE A 25 5.86 -2.21 -14.11
N GLU A 26 6.16 -0.91 -14.26
CA GLU A 26 6.40 -0.30 -15.57
C GLU A 26 7.55 -0.99 -16.31
N VAL A 27 8.69 -1.18 -15.63
CA VAL A 27 9.85 -1.88 -16.21
C VAL A 27 9.50 -3.34 -16.52
N ALA A 28 8.73 -4.02 -15.67
CA ALA A 28 8.28 -5.38 -15.94
C ALA A 28 7.44 -5.46 -17.23
N ASN A 29 6.49 -4.55 -17.43
CA ASN A 29 5.71 -4.48 -18.67
C ASN A 29 6.60 -4.25 -19.89
N ILE A 30 7.59 -3.36 -19.80
CA ILE A 30 8.56 -3.10 -20.88
C ILE A 30 9.35 -4.37 -21.23
N VAL A 31 9.86 -5.08 -20.22
CA VAL A 31 10.67 -6.30 -20.42
C VAL A 31 9.84 -7.45 -20.99
N LEU A 32 8.58 -7.57 -20.55
CA LEU A 32 7.65 -8.60 -21.05
C LEU A 32 7.10 -8.28 -22.44
N GLY A 33 7.14 -7.01 -22.87
CA GLY A 33 6.57 -6.57 -24.14
C GLY A 33 5.03 -6.61 -24.16
N GLU A 34 4.39 -6.66 -22.99
CA GLU A 34 2.94 -6.62 -22.82
C GLU A 34 2.56 -5.88 -21.53
N ASP A 35 1.31 -5.40 -21.47
CA ASP A 35 0.74 -4.76 -20.27
C ASP A 35 0.34 -5.81 -19.21
N ALA A 36 1.34 -6.55 -18.71
CA ALA A 36 1.14 -7.61 -17.73
C ALA A 36 0.64 -7.11 -16.37
N TYR A 37 0.92 -5.86 -16.01
CA TYR A 37 0.54 -5.21 -14.75
C TYR A 37 -0.16 -3.87 -14.99
N ASP A 38 -1.31 -3.68 -14.34
CA ASP A 38 -2.09 -2.44 -14.32
C ASP A 38 -2.08 -1.87 -12.91
N VAL A 39 -1.35 -0.77 -12.69
CA VAL A 39 -1.18 -0.16 -11.37
C VAL A 39 -2.14 1.01 -11.20
N MET A 40 -2.98 0.94 -10.17
CA MET A 40 -3.93 1.98 -9.82
C MET A 40 -3.60 2.61 -8.47
N LEU A 41 -3.47 3.93 -8.43
CA LEU A 41 -3.38 4.66 -7.17
C LEU A 41 -4.76 4.76 -6.55
N VAL A 42 -4.91 4.26 -5.33
CA VAL A 42 -6.19 4.25 -4.62
C VAL A 42 -6.08 4.93 -3.26
N SER A 43 -7.13 5.62 -2.85
CA SER A 43 -7.24 6.21 -1.52
C SER A 43 -8.67 6.07 -0.98
N GLU A 44 -8.89 6.39 0.29
CA GLU A 44 -10.19 6.20 0.93
C GLU A 44 -11.33 6.94 0.22
N GLU A 45 -11.10 8.18 -0.22
CA GLU A 45 -12.10 9.04 -0.88
C GLU A 45 -11.84 9.26 -2.37
N GLY A 46 -10.67 8.82 -2.86
CA GLY A 46 -10.19 9.23 -4.18
C GLY A 46 -9.73 10.69 -4.20
N GLY A 47 -9.46 11.20 -5.40
CA GLY A 47 -9.01 12.57 -5.62
C GLY A 47 -7.53 12.80 -5.32
N SER A 48 -7.17 14.06 -5.12
CA SER A 48 -5.78 14.50 -4.97
C SER A 48 -5.25 14.27 -3.55
N VAL A 49 -4.24 13.42 -3.42
CA VAL A 49 -3.55 13.13 -2.16
C VAL A 49 -2.16 13.77 -2.14
N ARG A 50 -1.89 14.58 -1.11
CA ARG A 50 -0.61 15.30 -0.95
C ARG A 50 0.47 14.43 -0.32
N SER A 51 1.65 14.36 -0.94
CA SER A 51 2.83 13.64 -0.46
C SER A 51 3.59 14.39 0.63
N SER A 52 4.55 13.71 1.27
CA SER A 52 5.40 14.29 2.31
C SER A 52 6.29 15.43 1.82
N VAL A 53 6.61 15.46 0.52
CA VAL A 53 7.47 16.49 -0.11
C VAL A 53 6.65 17.54 -0.88
N GLY A 54 5.32 17.45 -0.83
CA GLY A 54 4.42 18.54 -1.20
C GLY A 54 3.79 18.47 -2.59
N PHE A 55 4.17 17.50 -3.43
CA PHE A 55 3.43 17.20 -4.66
C PHE A 55 2.12 16.46 -4.35
N CYS A 56 1.18 16.48 -5.28
CA CYS A 56 -0.06 15.74 -5.18
C CYS A 56 -0.11 14.62 -6.23
N VAL A 57 -0.76 13.52 -5.88
CA VAL A 57 -1.10 12.43 -6.80
C VAL A 57 -2.60 12.26 -6.85
N ASN A 58 -3.14 12.01 -8.04
CA ASN A 58 -4.56 11.69 -8.20
C ASN A 58 -4.79 10.22 -7.93
N THR A 59 -5.91 9.92 -7.29
CA THR A 59 -6.25 8.58 -6.82
C THR A 59 -7.71 8.29 -7.11
N GLU A 60 -8.02 7.03 -7.32
CA GLU A 60 -9.39 6.54 -7.33
C GLU A 60 -9.84 6.18 -5.91
N PRO A 61 -11.14 6.29 -5.60
CA PRO A 61 -11.65 5.78 -4.33
C PRO A 61 -11.47 4.27 -4.27
N PHE A 62 -11.14 3.76 -3.09
CA PHE A 62 -11.09 2.33 -2.81
C PHE A 62 -12.52 1.76 -2.74
N GLY A 63 -13.10 1.53 -3.93
CA GLY A 63 -14.44 0.97 -4.13
C GLY A 63 -14.39 -0.51 -4.50
N ASP A 64 -15.29 -0.93 -5.39
CA ASP A 64 -15.51 -2.35 -5.74
C ASP A 64 -14.47 -2.96 -6.70
N THR A 65 -13.35 -2.25 -6.96
CA THR A 65 -12.31 -2.76 -7.86
C THR A 65 -11.59 -3.94 -7.21
N ILE A 66 -11.60 -5.09 -7.90
CA ILE A 66 -10.90 -6.29 -7.48
C ILE A 66 -9.42 -6.19 -7.90
N PHE A 67 -8.52 -6.22 -6.92
CA PHE A 67 -7.08 -6.20 -7.14
C PHE A 67 -6.46 -7.59 -6.96
N ASP A 68 -5.52 -7.97 -7.83
CA ASP A 68 -4.71 -9.18 -7.63
C ASP A 68 -3.71 -9.01 -6.48
N THR A 69 -3.30 -7.77 -6.20
CA THR A 69 -2.34 -7.42 -5.15
C THR A 69 -2.61 -5.99 -4.69
N VAL A 70 -2.54 -5.76 -3.38
CA VAL A 70 -2.61 -4.41 -2.79
C VAL A 70 -1.29 -4.10 -2.09
N ILE A 71 -0.71 -2.96 -2.44
CA ILE A 71 0.50 -2.42 -1.83
C ILE A 71 0.11 -1.21 -1.01
N ILE A 72 0.46 -1.22 0.27
CA ILE A 72 0.23 -0.09 1.17
C ILE A 72 1.55 0.66 1.32
N GLY A 73 1.57 1.90 0.83
CA GLY A 73 2.74 2.75 0.99
C GLY A 73 2.90 3.24 2.44
N SER A 74 4.01 3.92 2.73
CA SER A 74 4.35 4.36 4.09
C SER A 74 4.62 5.87 4.23
N GLY A 75 4.40 6.41 5.43
CA GLY A 75 4.80 7.77 5.77
C GLY A 75 6.28 7.88 6.18
N MET A 76 6.91 9.03 5.93
CA MET A 76 8.32 9.24 6.28
C MET A 76 8.59 9.48 7.78
N ARG A 77 7.58 9.91 8.53
CA ARG A 77 7.66 10.07 9.99
C ARG A 77 6.52 9.28 10.62
N PRO A 78 6.75 8.58 11.74
CA PRO A 78 5.66 8.10 12.57
C PRO A 78 4.88 9.32 13.05
N LYS A 79 3.74 9.55 12.43
CA LYS A 79 2.72 10.44 12.99
C LYS A 79 1.73 9.53 13.71
N PRO A 80 1.12 9.98 14.81
CA PRO A 80 -0.06 9.30 15.34
C PRO A 80 -0.99 9.06 14.16
N ALA A 81 -1.28 7.78 13.87
CA ALA A 81 -2.14 7.46 12.77
C ALA A 81 -3.48 8.14 13.06
N THR A 82 -3.91 9.06 12.20
CA THR A 82 -5.26 9.57 12.30
C THR A 82 -6.21 8.38 12.09
N PRO A 83 -7.39 8.34 12.74
CA PRO A 83 -8.26 7.16 12.72
C PRO A 83 -8.58 6.67 11.30
N ARG A 84 -8.63 7.59 10.34
CA ARG A 84 -9.01 7.33 8.95
C ARG A 84 -8.01 6.49 8.15
N PRO A 85 -6.73 6.88 7.95
CA PRO A 85 -5.73 6.02 7.30
C PRO A 85 -5.56 4.66 7.98
N LEU A 86 -5.70 4.60 9.31
CA LEU A 86 -5.62 3.35 10.05
C LEU A 86 -6.81 2.43 9.76
N GLU A 87 -8.03 2.95 9.79
CA GLU A 87 -9.23 2.17 9.47
C GLU A 87 -9.22 1.76 8.00
N PHE A 88 -8.76 2.63 7.10
CA PHE A 88 -8.56 2.29 5.70
C PHE A 88 -7.58 1.12 5.55
N ALA A 89 -6.37 1.21 6.13
CA ALA A 89 -5.39 0.12 6.10
C ALA A 89 -5.95 -1.17 6.74
N ARG A 90 -6.70 -1.05 7.84
CA ARG A 90 -7.35 -2.18 8.51
C ARG A 90 -8.39 -2.84 7.61
N ARG A 91 -9.20 -2.05 6.90
CA ARG A 91 -10.15 -2.54 5.90
C ARG A 91 -9.45 -3.26 4.76
N LEU A 92 -8.38 -2.69 4.21
CA LEU A 92 -7.56 -3.34 3.17
C LEU A 92 -7.05 -4.71 3.63
N ILE A 93 -6.51 -4.77 4.84
CA ILE A 93 -5.96 -6.02 5.41
C ILE A 93 -7.07 -7.05 5.63
N MET A 94 -8.24 -6.63 6.13
CA MET A 94 -9.36 -7.53 6.41
C MET A 94 -10.08 -8.01 5.13
N GLU A 95 -10.22 -7.15 4.13
CA GLU A 95 -10.91 -7.45 2.86
C GLU A 95 -10.01 -8.24 1.89
N TRP A 96 -8.69 -8.01 1.89
CA TRP A 96 -7.75 -8.54 0.88
C TRP A 96 -6.61 -9.39 1.46
N MET A 97 -6.91 -10.11 2.54
CA MET A 97 -5.95 -10.77 3.44
C MET A 97 -5.04 -11.86 2.82
N SER A 98 -5.15 -12.17 1.51
CA SER A 98 -4.33 -13.19 0.86
C SER A 98 -3.02 -12.67 0.25
N ARG A 99 -2.90 -11.37 -0.11
CA ARG A 99 -1.75 -10.84 -0.89
C ARG A 99 -1.44 -9.35 -0.65
N VAL A 100 -1.43 -8.89 0.61
CA VAL A 100 -1.00 -7.53 0.97
C VAL A 100 0.52 -7.48 1.15
N THR A 101 1.22 -6.58 0.46
CA THR A 101 2.65 -6.31 0.68
C THR A 101 2.82 -4.93 1.29
N LEU A 102 3.46 -4.89 2.47
CA LEU A 102 3.70 -3.65 3.23
C LEU A 102 5.10 -3.12 2.91
N CYS A 103 5.19 -1.86 2.49
CA CYS A 103 6.48 -1.21 2.27
C CYS A 103 7.10 -0.77 3.62
N GLY A 104 7.84 -1.68 4.27
CA GLY A 104 8.95 -1.44 5.20
C GLY A 104 8.70 -0.77 6.57
N THR A 105 7.75 0.16 6.74
CA THR A 105 7.67 0.98 7.98
C THR A 105 6.40 0.82 8.79
N LEU A 106 5.42 0.02 8.35
CA LEU A 106 4.28 -0.33 9.20
C LEU A 106 4.68 -1.19 10.42
N TRP A 107 5.89 -1.76 10.43
CA TRP A 107 6.47 -2.44 11.59
C TRP A 107 6.41 -1.58 12.85
N SER A 108 6.55 -0.25 12.73
CA SER A 108 6.51 0.65 13.88
C SER A 108 5.11 0.91 14.44
N ILE A 109 4.03 0.66 13.67
CA ILE A 109 2.65 1.00 14.06
C ILE A 109 1.86 -0.25 14.51
N THR A 110 2.14 -1.41 13.92
CA THR A 110 1.54 -2.69 14.32
C THR A 110 2.46 -3.57 15.18
N GLY A 111 3.75 -3.21 15.30
CA GLY A 111 4.79 -4.04 15.92
C GLY A 111 4.68 -4.25 17.43
N GLU A 112 3.88 -3.45 18.15
CA GLU A 112 3.77 -3.62 19.61
C GLU A 112 2.59 -4.52 20.03
N GLN A 113 1.54 -4.61 19.20
CA GLN A 113 0.35 -5.42 19.52
C GLN A 113 0.37 -6.82 18.87
N ALA A 114 1.07 -7.00 17.74
CA ALA A 114 1.11 -8.29 17.04
C ALA A 114 2.24 -9.23 17.55
N VAL A 115 3.39 -8.67 17.97
CA VAL A 115 4.56 -9.47 18.40
C VAL A 115 4.33 -10.21 19.72
N ASN A 116 3.51 -9.66 20.62
CA ASN A 116 3.27 -10.26 21.93
C ASN A 116 2.33 -11.50 21.88
N ARG A 117 1.69 -11.78 20.75
CA ARG A 117 0.75 -12.92 20.62
C ARG A 117 1.29 -14.11 19.81
N SER A 118 2.43 -13.98 19.14
CA SER A 118 2.93 -15.01 18.22
C SER A 118 4.34 -15.54 18.47
N ILE A 119 5.03 -15.12 19.54
CA ILE A 119 6.29 -15.76 19.93
C ILE A 119 5.99 -16.91 20.90
N ARG A 120 5.80 -18.12 20.36
CA ARG A 120 6.31 -19.30 21.08
C ARG A 120 7.84 -19.27 20.92
N PRO A 121 8.62 -19.31 22.00
CA PRO A 121 10.06 -19.38 21.88
C PRO A 121 10.43 -20.68 21.17
N TYR A 122 11.18 -20.57 20.07
CA TYR A 122 11.94 -21.70 19.56
C TYR A 122 13.10 -21.88 20.53
N SER A 123 12.96 -22.85 21.43
CA SER A 123 14.02 -23.32 22.31
C SER A 123 15.18 -23.87 21.47
N ASN A 124 16.39 -23.45 21.80
CA ASN A 124 17.57 -24.28 21.67
C ASN A 124 18.06 -24.58 23.09
#